data_AF-A0AAX1IWB3-F1
#
_entry.id   AF-A0AAX1IWB3-F1
#
_cell.length_a   1.000
_cell.length_b   1.000
_cell.length_c   1.000
_cell.angle_alpha   90.00
_cell.angle_beta   90.00
_cell.angle_gamma   90.00
#
_symmetry.space_group_name_H-M   'P 1'
#
loop_
_entity.id
_entity.type
_entity.pdbx_description
1 polymer ?
#
loop_
_entity_poly.entity_id
_entity_poly.type
_entity_poly.pdbx_seq_one_letter_code
_entity_poly.pdbx_strand_id
1 'polypeptide(L)'
;MAKHEKKETITHTTYTCDVCGKNADGEWHLTEWTNSDITAEYWLPIDMCKKHAGLYQHMLFKSENPSQYMKERYDGFNEERKQNLITALKNFEEQI
;
A
#
# COMPACT_ATOMS: atom_id res chain seq x y z
N MET A 1 15.85 47.90 8.02
CA MET A 1 15.17 46.76 8.67
C MET A 1 15.08 45.63 7.65
N ALA A 2 15.94 44.63 7.76
CA ALA A 2 15.96 43.50 6.82
C ALA A 2 14.71 42.64 7.07
N LYS A 3 13.86 42.51 6.06
CA LYS A 3 12.74 41.57 6.07
C LYS A 3 13.34 40.16 6.00
N HIS A 4 13.39 39.46 7.13
CA HIS A 4 13.62 38.01 7.11
C HIS A 4 12.37 37.37 6.53
N GLU A 5 12.42 37.03 5.23
CA GLU A 5 11.47 36.12 4.62
C GLU A 5 11.60 34.77 5.33
N LYS A 6 10.59 34.46 6.14
CA LYS A 6 10.47 33.17 6.82
C LYS A 6 10.19 32.14 5.72
N LYS A 7 11.23 31.45 5.23
CA LYS A 7 11.06 30.27 4.39
C LYS A 7 10.22 29.26 5.18
N GLU A 8 8.96 29.11 4.81
CA GLU A 8 8.16 27.97 5.25
C GLU A 8 8.83 26.71 4.71
N THR A 9 9.52 26.00 5.59
CA THR A 9 9.98 24.66 5.30
C THR A 9 8.73 23.78 5.23
N ILE A 10 8.23 23.53 4.01
CA ILE A 10 7.18 22.53 3.79
C ILE A 10 7.82 21.18 4.14
N THR A 11 7.55 20.69 5.34
CA THR A 11 7.90 19.33 5.73
C THR A 11 6.95 18.39 4.99
N HIS A 12 7.39 17.82 3.87
CA HIS A 12 6.71 16.66 3.31
C HIS A 12 6.84 15.53 4.32
N THR A 13 5.70 15.10 4.90
CA THR A 13 5.65 13.87 5.68
C THR A 13 5.96 12.72 4.73
N THR A 14 7.18 12.19 4.80
CA THR A 14 7.55 10.98 4.07
C THR A 14 7.08 9.78 4.87
N TYR A 15 6.12 9.03 4.32
CA TYR A 15 5.72 7.74 4.87
C TYR A 15 6.81 6.71 4.58
N THR A 16 6.98 5.73 5.47
CA THR A 16 7.96 4.67 5.30
C THR A 16 7.28 3.41 4.81
N CYS A 17 7.90 2.72 3.85
CA CYS A 17 7.44 1.44 3.38
C CYS A 17 7.56 0.40 4.49
N ASP A 18 6.44 -0.21 4.87
CA ASP A 18 6.35 -1.18 5.95
C ASP A 18 7.15 -2.48 5.66
N VAL A 19 7.48 -2.72 4.39
CA VAL A 19 8.24 -3.91 3.97
C VAL A 19 9.76 -3.69 4.08
N CYS A 20 10.28 -2.55 3.63
CA CYS A 20 11.72 -2.30 3.49
C CYS A 20 12.26 -1.04 4.15
N GLY A 21 11.42 -0.22 4.77
CA GLY A 21 11.80 1.01 5.47
C GLY A 21 12.19 2.20 4.56
N LYS A 22 12.17 2.05 3.24
CA LYS A 22 12.40 3.16 2.28
C LYS A 22 11.19 4.10 2.21
N ASN A 23 11.26 5.16 1.43
CA ASN A 23 10.10 6.04 1.19
C ASN A 23 8.93 5.26 0.58
N ALA A 24 7.73 5.39 1.14
CA ALA A 24 6.49 4.85 0.60
C ALA A 24 5.93 5.81 -0.45
N ASP A 25 6.29 5.55 -1.71
CA ASP A 25 5.85 6.29 -2.89
C ASP A 25 5.04 5.43 -3.87
N GLY A 26 4.59 4.26 -3.43
CA GLY A 26 3.81 3.31 -4.20
C GLY A 26 2.30 3.53 -4.05
N GLU A 27 1.57 3.13 -5.07
CA GLU A 27 0.11 3.20 -5.12
C GLU A 27 -0.45 1.95 -5.78
N TRP A 28 -1.58 1.47 -5.28
CA TRP A 28 -2.40 0.44 -5.91
C TRP A 28 -3.84 0.60 -5.41
N HIS A 29 -4.80 0.51 -6.33
CA HIS A 29 -6.23 0.47 -6.03
C HIS A 29 -6.95 -0.42 -7.03
N LEU A 30 -8.10 -0.95 -6.64
CA LEU A 30 -9.01 -1.72 -7.49
C LEU A 30 -10.45 -1.35 -7.17
N THR A 31 -11.26 -1.07 -8.18
CA THR A 31 -12.70 -0.86 -8.04
C THR A 31 -13.44 -1.96 -8.79
N GLU A 32 -14.31 -2.66 -8.08
CA GLU A 32 -15.18 -3.68 -8.66
C GLU A 32 -16.55 -3.09 -8.95
N TRP A 33 -17.07 -3.41 -10.13
CA TRP A 33 -18.34 -2.90 -10.63
C TRP A 33 -19.27 -4.06 -10.98
N THR A 34 -20.52 -3.98 -10.56
CA THR A 34 -21.59 -4.88 -10.98
C THR A 34 -22.77 -4.05 -11.46
N ASN A 35 -23.22 -4.26 -12.71
CA ASN A 35 -24.35 -3.54 -13.30
C ASN A 35 -24.24 -1.99 -13.24
N SER A 36 -23.01 -1.45 -13.33
CA SER A 36 -22.69 -0.01 -13.19
C SER A 36 -22.67 0.53 -11.75
N ASP A 37 -22.93 -0.31 -10.76
CA ASP A 37 -22.77 0.04 -9.35
C ASP A 37 -21.41 -0.42 -8.84
N ILE A 38 -20.77 0.40 -8.00
CA ILE A 38 -19.55 0.00 -7.28
C ILE A 38 -19.96 -1.02 -6.21
N THR A 39 -19.39 -2.23 -6.29
CA THR A 39 -19.64 -3.28 -5.29
C THR A 39 -18.51 -3.44 -4.30
N ALA A 40 -17.29 -3.05 -4.66
CA ALA A 40 -16.15 -3.02 -3.75
C ALA A 40 -15.09 -2.03 -4.23
N GLU A 41 -14.34 -1.46 -3.28
CA GLU A 41 -13.16 -0.64 -3.54
C GLU A 41 -12.02 -1.16 -2.67
N TYR A 42 -10.84 -1.35 -3.25
CA TYR A 42 -9.66 -1.86 -2.54
C TYR A 42 -8.49 -0.90 -2.69
N TRP A 43 -7.71 -0.78 -1.61
CA TRP A 43 -6.53 0.08 -1.53
C TRP A 43 -5.36 -0.71 -0.96
N LEU A 44 -4.15 -0.16 -1.08
CA LEU A 44 -2.99 -0.70 -0.38
C LEU A 44 -3.29 -0.88 1.11
N PRO A 45 -3.09 -2.10 1.67
CA PRO A 45 -3.39 -2.34 3.09
C PRO A 45 -2.37 -1.74 4.06
N ILE A 46 -1.16 -1.49 3.56
CA ILE A 46 0.03 -1.03 4.29
C ILE A 46 0.79 -0.03 3.40
N ASP A 47 1.70 0.75 3.99
CA ASP A 47 2.50 1.72 3.26
C ASP A 47 3.57 1.00 2.44
N MET A 48 3.61 1.24 1.12
CA MET A 48 4.53 0.55 0.21
C MET A 48 5.28 1.54 -0.69
N CYS A 49 6.53 1.22 -0.99
CA CYS A 49 7.22 1.85 -2.12
C CYS A 49 6.76 1.23 -3.45
N LYS A 50 7.04 1.88 -4.58
CA LYS A 50 6.63 1.39 -5.92
C LYS A 50 6.99 -0.06 -6.20
N LYS A 51 8.18 -0.50 -5.77
CA LYS A 51 8.61 -1.90 -5.91
C LYS A 51 7.65 -2.85 -5.21
N HIS A 52 7.36 -2.60 -3.93
CA HIS A 52 6.51 -3.48 -3.13
C HIS A 52 5.03 -3.39 -3.53
N ALA A 53 4.55 -2.23 -3.99
CA ALA A 53 3.22 -2.12 -4.58
C ALA A 53 3.07 -2.98 -5.85
N GLY A 54 4.10 -2.99 -6.72
CA GLY A 54 4.13 -3.86 -7.89
C GLY A 54 4.21 -5.35 -7.53
N LEU A 55 5.03 -5.72 -6.53
CA LEU A 55 5.10 -7.09 -6.02
C LEU A 55 3.77 -7.52 -5.39
N TYR A 56 3.11 -6.64 -4.65
CA TYR A 56 1.78 -6.87 -4.09
C TYR A 56 0.77 -7.19 -5.18
N GLN A 57 0.70 -6.36 -6.22
CA GLN A 57 -0.16 -6.63 -7.37
C GLN A 57 0.17 -7.99 -8.01
N HIS A 58 1.46 -8.30 -8.22
CA HIS A 58 1.86 -9.57 -8.80
C HIS A 58 1.49 -10.77 -7.92
N MET A 59 1.68 -10.65 -6.60
CA MET A 59 1.31 -11.65 -5.61
C MET A 59 -0.21 -11.89 -5.60
N LEU A 60 -1.03 -10.84 -5.68
CA LEU A 60 -2.49 -10.98 -5.78
C LEU A 60 -2.88 -11.79 -7.02
N PHE A 61 -2.27 -11.55 -8.18
CA PHE A 61 -2.54 -12.31 -9.40
C PHE A 61 -2.11 -13.78 -9.32
N LYS A 62 -1.11 -14.10 -8.49
CA LYS A 62 -0.55 -15.45 -8.33
C LYS A 62 -1.18 -16.24 -7.18
N SER A 63 -1.81 -15.56 -6.23
CA SER A 63 -2.38 -16.19 -5.05
C SER A 63 -3.65 -16.98 -5.39
N GLU A 64 -3.79 -18.18 -4.82
CA GLU A 64 -5.05 -18.94 -4.88
C GLU A 64 -6.17 -18.26 -4.09
N ASN A 65 -5.82 -17.44 -3.10
CA ASN A 65 -6.76 -16.69 -2.28
C ASN A 65 -6.27 -15.24 -2.08
N PRO A 66 -6.44 -14.36 -3.08
CA PRO A 66 -5.98 -12.97 -2.99
C PRO A 66 -6.75 -12.15 -1.95
N SER A 67 -8.02 -12.51 -1.68
CA SER A 67 -8.91 -11.78 -0.76
C SER A 67 -8.33 -11.61 0.65
N GLN A 68 -7.52 -12.57 1.13
CA GLN A 68 -6.90 -12.49 2.46
C GLN A 68 -5.96 -11.29 2.59
N TYR A 69 -5.32 -10.89 1.48
CA TYR A 69 -4.36 -9.79 1.39
C TYR A 69 -4.99 -8.48 0.91
N MET A 70 -6.26 -8.50 0.51
CA MET A 70 -6.98 -7.31 0.06
C MET A 70 -7.64 -6.59 1.23
N LYS A 71 -7.60 -5.26 1.19
CA LYS A 71 -8.29 -4.39 2.14
C LYS A 71 -9.37 -3.63 1.41
N GLU A 72 -10.63 -3.94 1.70
CA GLU A 72 -11.73 -3.10 1.25
C GLU A 72 -11.63 -1.72 1.92
N ARG A 73 -11.93 -0.67 1.17
CA ARG A 73 -11.70 0.73 1.52
C ARG A 73 -12.32 1.12 2.86
N TYR A 74 -13.51 0.62 3.16
CA TYR A 74 -14.27 0.94 4.36
C TYR A 74 -14.04 -0.04 5.51
N ASP A 75 -13.30 -1.11 5.25
CA ASP A 75 -13.03 -2.15 6.24
C ASP A 75 -11.72 -1.93 6.99
N GLY A 76 -11.71 -2.43 8.21
CA GLY A 76 -10.50 -2.52 9.02
C GLY A 76 -9.51 -3.54 8.44
N PHE A 77 -8.22 -3.19 8.46
CA PHE A 77 -7.14 -4.13 8.21
C PHE A 77 -6.30 -4.21 9.48
N ASN A 78 -6.55 -5.26 10.27
CA ASN A 78 -5.95 -5.41 11.59
C ASN A 78 -4.43 -5.67 11.50
N GLU A 79 -3.72 -5.48 12.61
CA GLU A 79 -2.25 -5.61 12.66
C GLU A 79 -1.76 -7.01 12.33
N GLU A 80 -2.52 -8.06 12.68
CA GLU A 80 -2.18 -9.44 12.33
C GLU A 80 -2.15 -9.64 10.80
N ARG A 81 -3.19 -9.17 10.09
CA ARG A 81 -3.26 -9.22 8.63
C ARG A 81 -2.16 -8.40 7.98
N LYS A 82 -1.80 -7.24 8.56
CA LYS A 82 -0.64 -6.44 8.11
C LYS A 82 0.64 -7.24 8.20
N GLN A 83 0.90 -7.88 9.35
CA GLN A 83 2.13 -8.64 9.56
C GLN A 83 2.21 -9.87 8.65
N ASN A 84 1.08 -10.56 8.43
CA ASN A 84 0.97 -11.67 7.50
C ASN A 84 1.26 -11.22 6.06
N LEU A 85 0.72 -10.07 5.65
CA LEU A 85 0.99 -9.47 4.33
C LEU A 85 2.46 -9.10 4.16
N ILE A 86 3.07 -8.43 5.14
CA ILE A 86 4.50 -8.06 5.09
C ILE A 86 5.37 -9.31 4.94
N THR A 87 5.06 -10.36 5.68
CA THR A 87 5.78 -11.63 5.63
C THR A 87 5.62 -12.32 4.28
N ALA A 88 4.38 -12.37 3.75
CA ALA A 88 4.10 -12.94 2.44
C ALA A 88 4.84 -12.20 1.31
N LEU A 89 4.88 -10.86 1.36
CA LEU A 89 5.59 -10.05 0.38
C LEU A 89 7.11 -10.30 0.38
N LYS A 90 7.72 -10.40 1.57
CA LYS A 90 9.15 -10.73 1.68
C LYS A 90 9.46 -12.11 1.12
N ASN A 91 8.67 -13.11 1.50
CA ASN A 91 8.84 -14.47 1.00
C ASN A 91 8.62 -14.56 -0.52
N PHE A 92 7.69 -13.78 -1.07
CA PHE A 92 7.41 -13.75 -2.50
C PHE A 92 8.52 -13.04 -3.28
N GLU A 93 9.09 -11.97 -2.73
CA GLU A 93 10.24 -11.27 -3.30
C GLU A 93 11.47 -12.18 -3.42
N GLU A 94 11.69 -13.09 -2.46
CA GLU A 94 12.81 -14.05 -2.50
C GLU A 94 12.66 -15.14 -3.59
N GLN A 95 11.47 -15.33 -4.15
CA GLN A 95 11.17 -16.35 -5.15
C GLN A 95 11.30 -15.86 -6.60
N ILE A 96 11.56 -14.57 -6.81
CA ILE A 96 11.64 -13.91 -8.12
C ILE A 96 13.08 -13.51 -8.42
#